data_AF-A0A3D5CZW5-F1
#
_entry.id   AF-A0A3D5CZW5-F1
#
_cell.length_a   1.000
_cell.length_b   1.000
_cell.length_c   1.000
_cell.angle_alpha   90.00
_cell.angle_beta   90.00
_cell.angle_gamma   90.00
#
_symmetry.space_group_name_H-M   'P 1'
#
loop_
_entity.id
_entity.type
_entity.pdbx_description
1 polymer ?
#
loop_
_entity_poly.entity_id
_entity_poly.type
_entity_poly.pdbx_seq_one_letter_code
_entity_poly.pdbx_strand_id
1 'polypeptide(L)'
;MSQEQLPEEFEPLNRIAIKAMLWLNGLAHIIIGLALATSVIMFTWLFFLDVKEAAYAHNLVHGFLRALGTLMLLWSISALISAEIRYLRGHKLLVETFIEVVLVMFLRKLIVLPVQDATPTYEEIGIWLAGAFIMGLVYILIRLADKSSSR
;
A
#
# COMPACT_ATOMS: atom_id res chain seq x y z
N MET A 1 -12.65 -8.78 36.45
CA MET A 1 -12.92 -7.33 36.57
C MET A 1 -13.50 -6.90 35.24
N SER A 2 -14.81 -7.13 35.11
CA SER A 2 -15.87 -6.10 34.98
C SER A 2 -15.90 -5.48 33.58
N GLN A 3 -16.64 -6.15 32.71
CA GLN A 3 -17.38 -5.50 31.62
C GLN A 3 -18.16 -4.35 32.25
N GLU A 4 -17.65 -3.12 32.10
CA GLU A 4 -18.41 -1.91 32.39
C GLU A 4 -19.68 -1.96 31.53
N GLN A 5 -20.79 -2.34 32.17
CA GLN A 5 -22.12 -2.13 31.66
C GLN A 5 -22.27 -0.61 31.49
N LEU A 6 -22.03 -0.14 30.27
CA LEU A 6 -22.39 1.20 29.85
C LEU A 6 -23.89 1.39 30.15
N PRO A 7 -24.32 2.55 30.70
CA PRO A 7 -25.69 2.76 31.12
C PRO A 7 -26.68 2.48 29.98
N GLU A 8 -27.73 1.69 30.24
CA GLU A 8 -28.74 1.26 29.26
C GLU A 8 -29.41 2.43 28.50
N GLU A 9 -29.34 3.66 29.04
CA GLU A 9 -29.84 4.87 28.39
C GLU A 9 -29.14 5.21 27.05
N PHE A 10 -27.93 4.69 26.82
CA PHE A 10 -27.18 4.91 25.57
C PHE A 10 -27.31 3.78 24.55
N GLU A 11 -28.08 2.72 24.82
CA GLU A 11 -28.31 1.65 23.85
C GLU A 11 -28.83 2.11 22.47
N PRO A 12 -29.85 3.00 22.36
CA PRO A 12 -30.32 3.45 21.06
C PRO A 12 -29.28 4.28 20.32
N LEU A 13 -28.51 5.10 21.05
CA LEU A 13 -27.45 5.92 20.48
C LEU A 13 -26.28 5.05 19.98
N ASN A 14 -25.90 4.04 20.77
CA ASN A 14 -24.84 3.09 20.41
C ASN A 14 -25.22 2.31 19.15
N ARG A 15 -26.46 1.84 19.04
CA ARG A 15 -26.94 1.11 17.86
C ARG A 15 -26.91 1.95 16.59
N ILE A 16 -27.28 3.24 16.70
CA ILE A 16 -27.19 4.20 15.59
C ILE A 16 -25.73 4.44 15.21
N ALA A 17 -24.85 4.66 16.19
CA ALA A 17 -23.42 4.87 15.97
C ALA A 17 -22.76 3.68 15.26
N ILE A 18 -23.03 2.45 15.71
CA ILE A 18 -22.51 1.23 15.08
C ILE A 18 -23.01 1.10 13.64
N LYS A 19 -24.30 1.33 13.38
CA LYS A 19 -24.86 1.27 12.03
C LYS A 19 -24.26 2.34 11.11
N ALA A 20 -24.03 3.54 11.62
CA ALA A 20 -23.35 4.61 10.90
C ALA A 20 -21.90 4.24 10.58
N MET A 21 -21.16 3.69 11.54
CA MET A 21 -19.77 3.23 11.33
C MET A 21 -19.70 2.13 10.27
N LEU A 22 -20.61 1.16 10.29
CA LEU A 22 -20.67 0.10 9.28
C LEU A 22 -20.94 0.66 7.88
N TRP A 23 -21.88 1.61 7.76
CA TRP A 23 -22.19 2.25 6.49
C TRP A 23 -21.04 3.10 5.96
N LEU A 24 -20.42 3.91 6.82
CA LEU A 24 -19.24 4.72 6.47
C LEU A 24 -18.07 3.85 6.04
N ASN A 25 -17.83 2.75 6.74
CA ASN A 25 -16.78 1.81 6.39
C ASN A 25 -17.05 1.19 5.01
N GLY A 26 -18.27 0.75 4.74
CA GLY A 26 -18.67 0.27 3.40
C GLY A 26 -18.46 1.33 2.30
N LEU A 27 -18.82 2.59 2.56
CA LEU A 27 -18.61 3.69 1.62
C LEU A 27 -17.12 3.95 1.37
N ALA A 28 -16.28 3.93 2.42
CA ALA A 28 -14.84 4.13 2.30
C ALA A 28 -14.22 3.10 1.35
N HIS A 29 -14.59 1.83 1.51
CA HIS A 29 -14.12 0.73 0.67
C HIS A 29 -14.56 0.87 -0.81
N ILE A 30 -15.78 1.34 -1.07
CA ILE A 30 -16.23 1.66 -2.44
C ILE A 30 -15.36 2.75 -3.07
N ILE A 31 -15.09 3.83 -2.31
CA ILE A 31 -14.26 4.95 -2.79
C ILE A 31 -12.83 4.48 -3.05
N ILE A 32 -12.25 3.69 -2.14
CA ILE A 32 -10.91 3.12 -2.29
C ILE A 32 -10.85 2.23 -3.53
N GLY A 33 -11.81 1.32 -3.72
CA GLY A 33 -11.89 0.45 -4.89
C GLY A 33 -11.96 1.24 -6.20
N LEU A 34 -12.75 2.31 -6.25
CA LEU A 34 -12.84 3.20 -7.42
C LEU A 34 -11.54 3.96 -7.68
N ALA A 35 -10.89 4.46 -6.64
CA ALA A 35 -9.60 5.14 -6.73
C ALA A 35 -8.50 4.19 -7.23
N LEU A 36 -8.46 2.96 -6.74
CA LEU A 36 -7.53 1.92 -7.20
C LEU A 36 -7.77 1.56 -8.66
N ALA A 37 -9.03 1.35 -9.07
CA ALA A 37 -9.39 1.06 -10.47
C ALA A 37 -8.95 2.19 -11.42
N THR A 38 -9.19 3.44 -11.02
CA THR A 38 -8.76 4.62 -11.79
C THR A 38 -7.24 4.69 -11.87
N SER A 39 -6.55 4.41 -10.77
CA SER A 39 -5.08 4.37 -10.70
C SER A 39 -4.49 3.33 -11.65
N VAL A 40 -5.10 2.13 -11.77
CA VAL A 40 -4.64 1.11 -12.73
C VAL A 40 -4.65 1.66 -14.15
N ILE A 41 -5.74 2.33 -14.58
CA ILE A 41 -5.83 2.91 -15.92
C ILE A 41 -4.74 3.98 -16.11
N MET A 42 -4.60 4.89 -15.14
CA MET A 42 -3.62 5.99 -15.21
C MET A 42 -2.18 5.49 -15.28
N PHE A 43 -1.79 4.56 -14.40
CA PHE A 43 -0.42 4.05 -14.37
C PHE A 43 -0.12 3.12 -15.54
N THR A 44 -1.12 2.40 -16.06
CA THR A 44 -0.95 1.61 -17.30
C THR A 44 -0.68 2.54 -18.47
N TRP A 45 -1.42 3.65 -18.58
CA TRP A 45 -1.16 4.66 -19.59
C TRP A 45 0.24 5.27 -19.44
N LEU A 46 0.63 5.64 -18.22
CA LEU A 46 1.95 6.17 -17.92
C LEU A 46 3.07 5.19 -18.32
N PHE A 47 2.89 3.90 -18.05
CA PHE A 47 3.84 2.87 -18.44
C PHE A 47 4.05 2.83 -19.97
N PHE A 48 2.99 2.91 -20.77
CA PHE A 48 3.13 2.98 -22.22
C PHE A 48 3.87 4.24 -22.69
N LEU A 49 3.65 5.37 -22.02
CA LEU A 49 4.40 6.60 -22.30
C LEU A 49 5.89 6.44 -21.98
N ASP A 50 6.22 5.86 -20.82
CA ASP A 50 7.61 5.61 -20.40
C ASP A 50 8.32 4.66 -21.38
N VAL A 51 7.65 3.58 -21.81
CA VAL A 51 8.19 2.63 -22.81
C VAL A 51 8.42 3.31 -24.16
N LYS A 52 7.47 4.13 -24.60
CA LYS A 52 7.58 4.89 -25.85
C LYS A 52 8.77 5.85 -25.78
N GLU A 53 8.90 6.61 -24.70
CA GLU A 53 10.02 7.54 -24.48
C GLU A 53 11.37 6.81 -24.46
N ALA A 54 11.45 5.67 -23.77
CA ALA A 54 12.63 4.80 -23.74
C ALA A 54 13.08 4.35 -25.13
N ALA A 55 12.13 3.97 -25.99
CA ALA A 55 12.41 3.51 -27.35
C ALA A 55 12.98 4.63 -28.25
N TYR A 56 12.54 5.88 -28.06
CA TYR A 56 12.98 7.02 -28.87
C TYR A 56 14.24 7.71 -28.34
N ALA A 57 14.55 7.62 -27.05
CA ALA A 57 15.65 8.36 -26.43
C ALA A 57 17.04 7.72 -26.60
N HIS A 58 17.17 6.58 -27.29
CA HIS A 58 18.40 5.77 -27.43
C HIS A 58 19.11 5.37 -26.11
N ASN A 59 18.54 5.66 -24.95
CA ASN A 59 19.01 5.23 -23.64
C ASN A 59 18.02 4.23 -23.02
N LEU A 60 18.13 2.99 -23.49
CA LEU A 60 17.24 1.88 -23.10
C LEU A 60 17.29 1.58 -21.61
N VAL A 61 18.46 1.67 -20.97
CA VAL A 61 18.62 1.40 -19.54
C VAL A 61 17.86 2.44 -18.72
N HIS A 62 17.99 3.71 -19.09
CA HIS A 62 17.35 4.79 -18.37
C HIS A 62 15.82 4.70 -18.45
N GLY A 63 15.30 4.47 -19.66
CA GLY A 63 13.88 4.26 -19.88
C GLY A 63 13.35 2.97 -19.24
N PHE A 64 14.14 1.89 -19.23
CA PHE A 64 13.78 0.64 -18.56
C PHE A 64 13.61 0.82 -17.05
N LEU A 65 14.56 1.46 -16.36
CA LEU A 65 14.47 1.67 -14.91
C LEU A 65 13.29 2.58 -14.55
N ARG A 66 13.00 3.59 -15.36
CA ARG A 66 11.82 4.45 -15.19
C ARG A 66 10.52 3.65 -15.35
N ALA A 67 10.38 2.89 -16.44
CA ALA A 67 9.21 2.05 -16.70
C ALA A 67 9.04 0.95 -15.63
N LEU A 68 10.14 0.34 -15.16
CA LEU A 68 10.15 -0.61 -14.06
C LEU A 68 9.61 0.03 -12.78
N GLY A 69 10.02 1.27 -12.49
CA GLY A 69 9.48 2.06 -11.39
C GLY A 69 7.96 2.25 -11.49
N THR A 70 7.42 2.45 -12.69
CA THR A 70 5.97 2.55 -12.94
C THR A 70 5.29 1.19 -12.78
N LEU A 71 5.90 0.09 -13.24
CA LEU A 71 5.37 -1.27 -13.03
C LEU A 71 5.28 -1.66 -11.55
N MET A 72 6.24 -1.25 -10.72
CA MET A 72 6.17 -1.50 -9.28
C MET A 72 4.97 -0.80 -8.61
N LEU A 73 4.55 0.37 -9.13
CA LEU A 73 3.32 1.03 -8.68
C LEU A 73 2.09 0.23 -9.07
N LEU A 74 2.03 -0.27 -10.32
CA LEU A 74 0.94 -1.14 -10.77
C LEU A 74 0.84 -2.42 -9.94
N TRP A 75 1.98 -3.03 -9.62
CA TRP A 75 2.03 -4.19 -8.74
C TRP A 75 1.51 -3.87 -7.33
N SER A 76 1.93 -2.74 -6.76
CA SER A 76 1.45 -2.27 -5.45
C SER A 76 -0.05 -2.04 -5.43
N ILE A 77 -0.60 -1.42 -6.48
CA ILE A 77 -2.04 -1.21 -6.64
C ILE A 77 -2.78 -2.55 -6.78
N SER A 78 -2.23 -3.50 -7.54
CA SER A 78 -2.79 -4.85 -7.65
C SER A 78 -2.84 -5.58 -6.29
N ALA A 79 -1.80 -5.44 -5.48
CA ALA A 79 -1.77 -5.97 -4.11
C ALA A 79 -2.84 -5.32 -3.22
N LEU A 80 -3.03 -4.00 -3.32
CA LEU A 80 -4.10 -3.28 -2.60
C LEU A 80 -5.50 -3.67 -3.07
N ILE A 81 -5.72 -3.82 -4.38
CA ILE A 81 -6.99 -4.34 -4.94
C ILE A 81 -7.26 -5.74 -4.39
N SER A 82 -6.23 -6.58 -4.33
CA SER A 82 -6.36 -7.93 -3.77
C SER A 82 -6.73 -7.90 -2.28
N ALA A 83 -6.18 -6.95 -1.51
CA ALA A 83 -6.57 -6.73 -0.12
C ALA A 83 -8.03 -6.27 0.00
N GLU A 84 -8.46 -5.36 -0.88
CA GLU A 84 -9.83 -4.85 -0.94
C GLU A 84 -10.84 -5.96 -1.28
N ILE A 85 -10.54 -6.80 -2.27
CA ILE A 85 -11.36 -7.97 -2.63
C ILE A 85 -11.47 -8.94 -1.45
N ARG A 86 -10.37 -9.20 -0.73
CA ARG A 86 -10.41 -10.09 0.45
C ARG A 86 -11.31 -9.52 1.54
N TYR A 87 -11.22 -8.22 1.80
CA TYR A 87 -12.07 -7.53 2.76
C TYR A 87 -13.56 -7.63 2.39
N LEU A 88 -13.90 -7.35 1.12
CA LEU A 88 -15.28 -7.46 0.63
C LEU A 88 -15.81 -8.90 0.66
N ARG A 89 -14.93 -9.90 0.58
CA ARG A 89 -15.26 -11.32 0.78
C ARG A 89 -15.37 -11.73 2.27
N GLY A 90 -15.30 -10.78 3.20
CA GLY A 90 -15.42 -11.02 4.64
C GLY A 90 -14.16 -11.60 5.30
N HIS A 91 -13.02 -11.61 4.61
CA HIS A 91 -11.75 -12.06 5.20
C HIS A 91 -11.07 -10.89 5.91
N LYS A 92 -10.25 -11.20 6.92
CA LYS A 92 -9.45 -10.18 7.60
C LYS A 92 -8.43 -9.55 6.65
N LEU A 93 -8.19 -8.25 6.81
CA LEU A 93 -7.09 -7.56 6.15
C LEU A 93 -5.77 -8.05 6.75
N LEU A 94 -4.90 -8.54 5.88
CA LEU A 94 -3.56 -9.01 6.23
C LEU A 94 -2.62 -7.82 6.26
N VAL A 95 -2.05 -7.52 7.45
CA VAL A 95 -1.09 -6.41 7.63
C VAL A 95 0.16 -6.64 6.76
N GLU A 96 0.49 -7.90 6.50
CA GLU A 96 1.59 -8.33 5.64
C GLU A 96 1.49 -7.71 4.24
N THR A 97 0.28 -7.65 3.65
CA THR A 97 0.11 -7.06 2.32
C THR A 97 0.42 -5.57 2.32
N PHE A 98 0.09 -4.85 3.40
CA PHE A 98 0.43 -3.44 3.51
C PHE A 98 1.94 -3.24 3.66
N ILE A 99 2.61 -4.08 4.45
CA ILE A 99 4.06 -4.00 4.62
C ILE A 99 4.78 -4.32 3.31
N GLU A 100 4.32 -5.32 2.57
CA GLU A 100 4.84 -5.67 1.24
C GLU A 100 4.76 -4.49 0.27
N VAL A 101 3.61 -3.82 0.20
CA VAL A 101 3.41 -2.62 -0.63
C VAL A 101 4.37 -1.50 -0.21
N VAL A 102 4.46 -1.21 1.08
CA VAL A 102 5.36 -0.15 1.59
C VAL A 102 6.82 -0.47 1.30
N LEU A 103 7.24 -1.72 1.48
CA LEU A 103 8.61 -2.14 1.20
C LEU A 103 8.95 -1.94 -0.28
N VAL A 104 8.04 -2.31 -1.19
CA VAL A 104 8.23 -2.07 -2.62
C VAL A 104 8.27 -0.59 -2.97
N MET A 105 7.51 0.26 -2.29
CA MET A 105 7.61 1.71 -2.48
C MET A 105 9.00 2.26 -2.11
N PHE A 106 9.62 1.75 -1.05
CA PHE A 106 11.01 2.09 -0.73
C PHE A 106 12.00 1.54 -1.75
N LEU A 107 11.88 0.27 -2.14
CA LEU A 107 12.74 -0.35 -3.16
C LEU A 107 12.67 0.40 -4.49
N ARG A 108 11.46 0.83 -4.90
CA ARG A 108 11.25 1.65 -6.09
C ARG A 108 12.09 2.93 -6.05
N LYS A 109 12.16 3.63 -4.90
CA LYS A 109 12.96 4.85 -4.80
C LYS A 109 14.44 4.60 -5.06
N LEU A 110 14.96 3.46 -4.61
CA LEU A 110 16.35 3.05 -4.82
C LEU A 110 16.61 2.61 -6.27
N ILE A 111 15.68 1.86 -6.87
CA ILE A 111 15.82 1.37 -8.25
C ILE A 111 15.75 2.50 -9.28
N VAL A 112 14.87 3.48 -9.06
CA VAL A 112 14.68 4.61 -9.99
C VAL A 112 15.71 5.72 -9.73
N LEU A 113 16.50 5.64 -8.65
CA LEU A 113 17.51 6.63 -8.28
C LEU A 113 18.46 7.01 -9.44
N PRO A 114 19.04 6.07 -10.21
CA PRO A 114 20.03 6.41 -11.24
C PRO A 114 19.43 7.16 -12.43
N VAL A 115 18.09 7.21 -12.52
CA VAL A 115 17.36 7.79 -13.65
C VAL A 115 16.53 9.00 -13.28
N GLN A 116 16.71 9.53 -12.07
CA GLN A 116 16.10 10.78 -11.67
C GLN A 116 17.01 11.94 -12.04
N ASP A 117 16.41 13.00 -12.58
CA ASP A 117 17.13 14.25 -12.89
C ASP A 117 17.58 14.98 -11.61
N ALA A 118 16.93 14.68 -10.48
CA ALA A 118 17.32 15.15 -9.16
C ALA A 118 18.36 14.20 -8.55
N THR A 119 19.47 14.76 -8.07
CA THR A 119 20.46 14.03 -7.26
C THR A 119 20.08 14.19 -5.79
N PRO A 120 19.46 13.18 -5.15
CA PRO A 120 19.07 13.30 -3.76
C PRO A 120 20.33 13.33 -2.88
N THR A 121 20.20 14.00 -1.74
CA THR A 121 21.27 14.06 -0.75
C THR A 121 21.55 12.68 -0.15
N TYR A 122 22.78 12.45 0.35
CA TYR A 122 23.12 11.21 1.05
C TYR A 122 22.21 10.96 2.27
N GLU A 123 21.72 12.04 2.89
CA GLU A 123 20.76 11.97 4.00
C GLU A 123 19.41 11.39 3.55
N GLU A 124 18.87 11.85 2.42
CA GLU A 124 17.60 11.33 1.86
C GLU A 124 17.69 9.84 1.52
N ILE A 125 18.78 9.42 0.89
CA ILE A 125 19.03 7.99 0.60
C ILE A 125 19.11 7.20 1.90
N GLY A 126 19.80 7.73 2.91
CA GLY A 126 19.89 7.16 4.25
C GLY A 126 18.51 6.96 4.89
N ILE A 127 17.62 7.94 4.78
CA ILE A 127 16.24 7.87 5.29
C ILE A 127 15.44 6.78 4.59
N TRP A 128 15.56 6.66 3.26
CA TRP A 128 14.83 5.62 2.53
C TRP A 128 15.32 4.21 2.87
N LEU A 129 16.64 4.03 3.00
CA LEU A 129 17.23 2.76 3.42
C LEU A 129 16.84 2.40 4.86
N ALA A 130 16.93 3.35 5.78
CA ALA A 130 16.53 3.16 7.18
C ALA A 130 15.03 2.83 7.27
N GLY A 131 14.19 3.53 6.51
CA GLY A 131 12.75 3.25 6.43
C GLY A 131 12.46 1.84 5.93
N ALA A 132 13.09 1.42 4.82
CA ALA A 132 12.96 0.05 4.30
C ALA A 132 13.40 -1.01 5.33
N PHE A 133 14.52 -0.75 6.02
CA PHE A 133 15.06 -1.63 7.04
C PHE A 133 14.11 -1.77 8.24
N ILE A 134 13.59 -0.66 8.76
CA ILE A 134 12.61 -0.65 9.86
C ILE A 134 11.34 -1.41 9.45
N MET A 135 10.82 -1.20 8.25
CA MET A 135 9.66 -1.95 7.75
C MET A 135 9.93 -3.45 7.66
N GLY A 136 11.14 -3.84 7.25
CA GLY A 136 11.59 -5.24 7.28
C GLY A 136 11.63 -5.82 8.70
N LEU A 137 12.09 -5.05 9.68
CA LEU A 137 12.05 -5.45 11.09
C LEU A 137 10.62 -5.62 11.60
N VAL A 138 9.72 -4.68 11.29
CA VAL A 138 8.30 -4.76 11.65
C VAL A 138 7.66 -6.02 11.07
N TYR A 139 7.96 -6.36 9.82
CA TYR A 139 7.50 -7.60 9.20
C TYR A 139 7.93 -8.86 9.98
N ILE A 140 9.20 -8.92 10.39
CA ILE A 140 9.72 -10.04 11.18
C ILE A 140 9.03 -10.11 12.54
N LEU A 141 8.86 -8.97 13.23
CA LEU A 141 8.21 -8.92 14.54
C LEU A 141 6.76 -9.42 14.49
N ILE A 142 5.99 -8.98 13.50
CA ILE A 142 4.61 -9.43 13.30
C ILE A 142 4.57 -10.94 13.07
N ARG A 143 5.44 -11.45 12.18
CA ARG A 143 5.51 -12.88 11.89
C ARG A 143 5.91 -13.73 13.10
N LEU A 144 6.76 -13.20 13.98
CA LEU A 144 7.12 -13.84 15.24
C LEU A 144 5.97 -13.83 16.26
N ALA A 145 5.26 -12.70 16.36
CA ALA A 145 4.11 -12.57 17.25
C ALA A 145 2.98 -13.54 16.87
N ASP A 146 2.67 -13.65 15.58
CA ASP A 146 1.65 -14.59 15.10
C ASP A 146 2.02 -16.05 15.35
N LYS A 147 3.30 -16.40 15.17
CA LYS A 147 3.80 -17.75 15.49
C LYS A 147 3.71 -18.08 16.98
N SER A 148 3.86 -17.07 17.85
CA SER A 148 3.72 -17.23 19.30
C SER A 148 2.26 -17.35 19.75
N SER A 149 1.32 -16.70 19.04
CA SER A 149 -0.11 -16.74 19.34
C SER A 149 -0.77 -18.06 18.92
N SER A 150 -0.18 -18.76 17.93
CA SER A 150 -0.64 -20.07 17.44
C SER A 150 -0.06 -21.28 18.22
N ARG A 151 0.68 -21.06 19.32
CA ARG A 151 1.18 -22.11 20.23
C ARG A 151 0.47 -22.00 21.57
#